data_AF-A0A931YCY0-F1
#
_entry.id   AF-A0A931YCY0-F1
#
_cell.length_a   1.000
_cell.length_b   1.000
_cell.length_c   1.000
_cell.angle_alpha   90.00
_cell.angle_beta   90.00
_cell.angle_gamma   90.00
#
_symmetry.space_group_name_H-M   'P 1'
#
loop_
_entity.id
_entity.type
_entity.pdbx_description
1 polymer ?
#
loop_
_entity_poly.entity_id
_entity_poly.type
_entity_poly.pdbx_seq_one_letter_code
_entity_poly.pdbx_strand_id
1 'polypeptide(L)'
;MEGQKMSKSVGNIVDPAVLVKKYGADPVRYYLLREIPSGEDGDFSLGKFEDRYTSDLANGLGNLVARVVTLGEKISPVSFDFSADVDPEVKKVCNNAYQSYESSFENIKLHDALTGVWSLISLADKYINEKRPWEIKDEEAFRKVLINAGYILGVALNLVEPFLPETGEKIRKQIWFNNSVINFKKGDNLFPRLQ
;
A
#
# COMPACT_ATOMS: atom_id res chain seq x y z
N MET A 1 -24.87 8.94 -6.59
CA MET A 1 -24.99 7.94 -5.52
C MET A 1 -25.99 6.92 -5.94
N GLU A 2 -25.51 5.71 -6.18
CA GLU A 2 -26.37 4.59 -6.61
C GLU A 2 -27.13 4.94 -7.89
N GLY A 3 -26.43 5.59 -8.84
CA GLY A 3 -26.98 6.01 -10.14
C GLY A 3 -27.80 7.31 -10.14
N GLN A 4 -27.97 7.99 -9.00
CA GLN A 4 -28.66 9.29 -8.94
C GLN A 4 -27.68 10.48 -8.86
N LYS A 5 -28.00 11.58 -9.56
CA LYS A 5 -27.26 12.84 -9.47
C LYS A 5 -27.29 13.35 -8.03
N MET A 6 -26.11 13.70 -7.49
CA MET A 6 -26.01 14.27 -6.14
C MET A 6 -26.77 15.60 -6.09
N SER A 7 -27.67 15.75 -5.13
CA SER A 7 -28.46 16.97 -4.98
C SER A 7 -28.82 17.20 -3.51
N LYS A 8 -28.77 18.48 -3.09
CA LYS A 8 -29.21 18.90 -1.74
C LYS A 8 -30.70 18.64 -1.54
N SER A 9 -31.51 18.67 -2.60
CA SER A 9 -32.95 18.44 -2.52
C SER A 9 -33.33 16.97 -2.39
N VAL A 10 -32.48 16.05 -2.85
CA VAL A 10 -32.69 14.59 -2.75
C VAL A 10 -32.09 14.02 -1.45
N GLY A 11 -31.21 14.79 -0.77
CA GLY A 11 -30.61 14.39 0.51
C GLY A 11 -29.49 13.35 0.38
N ASN A 12 -29.04 13.07 -0.85
CA ASN A 12 -28.01 12.07 -1.18
C ASN A 12 -26.61 12.69 -1.36
N ILE A 13 -26.36 13.85 -0.78
CA ILE A 13 -25.02 14.46 -0.78
C ILE A 13 -24.22 13.86 0.36
N VAL A 14 -23.07 13.28 0.01
CA VAL A 14 -22.04 12.95 1.00
C VAL A 14 -21.08 14.12 1.07
N ASP A 15 -20.98 14.69 2.25
CA ASP A 15 -20.02 15.74 2.55
C ASP A 15 -18.63 15.11 2.71
N PRO A 16 -17.65 15.46 1.86
CA PRO A 16 -16.29 14.97 1.99
C PRO A 16 -15.67 15.30 3.36
N ALA A 17 -16.04 16.42 3.99
CA ALA A 17 -15.54 16.79 5.31
C ALA A 17 -16.01 15.79 6.39
N VAL A 18 -17.24 15.27 6.26
CA VAL A 18 -17.78 14.24 7.17
C VAL A 18 -17.04 12.92 6.97
N LEU A 19 -16.78 12.51 5.72
CA LEU A 19 -15.99 11.31 5.44
C LEU A 19 -14.57 11.44 5.97
N VAL A 20 -13.88 12.55 5.69
CA VAL A 20 -12.51 12.78 6.15
C VAL A 20 -12.44 12.79 7.67
N LYS A 21 -13.43 13.39 8.35
CA LYS A 21 -13.51 13.36 9.81
C LYS A 21 -13.70 11.94 10.37
N LYS A 22 -14.44 11.08 9.67
CA LYS A 22 -14.74 9.71 10.14
C LYS A 22 -13.64 8.71 9.79
N TYR A 23 -13.08 8.77 8.58
CA TYR A 23 -12.17 7.75 8.02
C TYR A 23 -10.75 8.25 7.78
N GLY A 24 -10.50 9.56 7.83
CA GLY A 24 -9.22 10.18 7.46
C GLY A 24 -9.17 10.63 5.99
N ALA A 25 -8.21 11.50 5.67
CA ALA A 25 -8.06 12.07 4.33
C ALA A 25 -7.60 11.04 3.30
N ASP A 26 -6.60 10.23 3.66
CA ASP A 26 -5.99 9.26 2.76
C ASP A 26 -6.96 8.19 2.24
N PRO A 27 -7.81 7.55 3.07
CA PRO A 27 -8.78 6.61 2.54
C PRO A 27 -9.78 7.22 1.56
N VAL A 28 -10.19 8.47 1.79
CA VAL A 28 -11.08 9.21 0.88
C VAL A 28 -10.35 9.51 -0.43
N ARG A 29 -9.09 9.98 -0.37
CA ARG A 29 -8.24 10.20 -1.55
C ARG A 29 -8.06 8.91 -2.34
N TYR A 30 -7.74 7.81 -1.66
CA TYR A 30 -7.57 6.50 -2.27
C TYR A 30 -8.80 6.11 -3.06
N TYR A 31 -9.97 6.12 -2.42
CA TYR A 31 -11.21 5.69 -3.07
C TYR A 31 -11.53 6.51 -4.32
N LEU A 32 -11.46 7.84 -4.22
CA LEU A 32 -11.76 8.73 -5.33
C LEU A 32 -10.82 8.52 -6.52
N LEU A 33 -9.53 8.28 -6.26
CA LEU A 33 -8.53 8.09 -7.31
C LEU A 33 -8.48 6.66 -7.86
N ARG A 34 -8.96 5.68 -7.08
CA ARG A 34 -8.94 4.26 -7.43
C ARG A 34 -10.21 3.79 -8.15
N GLU A 35 -11.36 4.25 -7.71
CA GLU A 35 -12.67 3.76 -8.15
C GLU A 35 -13.24 4.59 -9.30
N ILE A 36 -12.84 5.87 -9.43
CA ILE A 36 -13.31 6.76 -10.48
C ILE A 36 -12.20 6.93 -11.52
N PRO A 37 -12.39 6.42 -12.76
CA PRO A 37 -11.45 6.68 -13.83
C PRO A 37 -11.28 8.18 -14.09
N SER A 38 -10.05 8.63 -14.27
CA SER A 38 -9.77 10.04 -14.51
C SER A 38 -10.44 10.52 -15.80
N GLY A 39 -11.23 11.59 -15.71
CA GLY A 39 -11.93 12.17 -16.85
C GLY A 39 -13.30 11.55 -17.14
N GLU A 40 -13.75 10.58 -16.35
CA GLU A 40 -15.08 9.98 -16.43
C GLU A 40 -15.94 10.37 -15.23
N ASP A 41 -17.27 10.31 -15.42
CA ASP A 41 -18.23 10.48 -14.32
C ASP A 41 -18.21 9.22 -13.43
N GLY A 42 -17.91 9.41 -12.15
CA GLY A 42 -17.90 8.34 -11.15
C GLY A 42 -19.13 8.35 -10.26
N ASP A 43 -19.62 7.17 -9.90
CA ASP A 43 -20.67 7.02 -8.88
C ASP A 43 -20.06 6.66 -7.52
N PHE A 44 -20.15 7.61 -6.58
CA PHE A 44 -19.79 7.35 -5.18
C PHE A 44 -20.90 6.56 -4.49
N SER A 45 -20.54 5.52 -3.73
CA SER A 45 -21.40 4.95 -2.70
C SER A 45 -20.60 4.70 -1.42
N LEU A 46 -21.23 4.91 -0.27
CA LEU A 46 -20.57 4.67 1.03
C LEU A 46 -20.20 3.20 1.21
N GLY A 47 -21.05 2.27 0.75
CA GLY A 47 -20.76 0.84 0.81
C GLY A 47 -19.50 0.45 0.04
N LYS A 48 -19.36 0.89 -1.22
CA LYS A 48 -18.13 0.64 -2.01
C LYS A 48 -16.90 1.26 -1.37
N PHE A 49 -17.06 2.45 -0.79
CA PHE A 49 -15.99 3.10 -0.04
C PHE A 49 -15.54 2.26 1.16
N GLU A 50 -16.47 1.78 1.98
CA GLU A 50 -16.16 0.95 3.16
C GLU A 50 -15.60 -0.42 2.77
N ASP A 51 -16.05 -0.99 1.65
CA ASP A 51 -15.50 -2.23 1.09
C ASP A 51 -14.03 -2.03 0.70
N ARG A 52 -13.72 -0.99 -0.08
CA ARG A 52 -12.35 -0.64 -0.47
C ARG A 52 -11.46 -0.30 0.73
N TYR A 53 -11.99 0.45 1.69
CA TYR A 53 -11.31 0.72 2.95
C TYR A 53 -10.91 -0.60 3.63
N THR A 54 -11.85 -1.53 3.71
CA THR A 54 -11.64 -2.79 4.44
C THR A 54 -10.72 -3.74 3.67
N SER A 55 -10.97 -3.98 2.38
CA SER A 55 -10.20 -4.94 1.57
C SER A 55 -8.81 -4.42 1.25
N ASP A 56 -8.72 -3.20 0.72
CA ASP A 56 -7.52 -2.74 0.04
C ASP A 56 -6.58 -2.03 1.02
N LEU A 57 -7.13 -1.22 1.94
CA LEU A 57 -6.35 -0.47 2.93
C LEU A 57 -6.09 -1.29 4.19
N ALA A 58 -7.14 -1.64 4.96
CA ALA A 58 -6.98 -2.29 6.25
C ALA A 58 -6.44 -3.72 6.09
N ASN A 59 -7.11 -4.54 5.29
CA ASN A 59 -6.72 -5.94 5.11
C ASN A 59 -5.56 -6.15 4.13
N GLY A 60 -5.36 -5.22 3.19
CA GLY A 60 -4.25 -5.21 2.25
C GLY A 60 -3.01 -4.53 2.83
N LEU A 61 -2.83 -3.25 2.51
CA LEU A 61 -1.62 -2.49 2.88
C LEU A 61 -1.33 -2.51 4.39
N GLY A 62 -2.36 -2.28 5.22
CA GLY A 62 -2.27 -2.24 6.68
C GLY A 62 -1.72 -3.52 7.29
N ASN A 63 -2.39 -4.63 7.01
CA ASN A 63 -1.96 -5.94 7.49
C ASN A 63 -0.57 -6.32 6.96
N LEU A 64 -0.27 -6.07 5.68
CA LEU A 64 1.04 -6.38 5.12
C LEU A 64 2.16 -5.63 5.86
N VAL A 65 2.02 -4.32 6.03
CA VAL A 65 3.01 -3.50 6.75
C VAL A 65 3.19 -4.03 8.18
N ALA A 66 2.09 -4.26 8.90
CA ALA A 66 2.14 -4.78 10.26
C ALA A 66 2.88 -6.13 10.36
N ARG A 67 2.64 -7.05 9.41
CA ARG A 67 3.29 -8.37 9.35
C ARG A 67 4.78 -8.25 9.03
N VAL A 68 5.13 -7.51 7.98
CA VAL A 68 6.53 -7.34 7.54
C VAL A 68 7.34 -6.65 8.63
N VAL A 69 6.81 -5.59 9.24
CA VAL A 69 7.51 -4.86 10.30
C VAL A 69 7.68 -5.73 11.55
N THR A 70 6.64 -6.47 11.98
CA THR A 70 6.74 -7.36 13.14
C THR A 70 7.80 -8.45 12.95
N LEU A 71 7.92 -9.01 11.74
CA LEU A 71 8.96 -9.99 11.42
C LEU A 71 10.33 -9.33 11.29
N GLY A 72 10.40 -8.17 10.62
CA GLY A 72 11.63 -7.43 10.35
C GLY A 72 12.28 -6.84 11.60
N GLU A 73 11.50 -6.47 12.63
CA GLU A 73 12.03 -5.98 13.90
C GLU A 73 13.02 -6.95 14.55
N LYS A 74 12.84 -8.27 14.33
CA LYS A 74 13.71 -9.32 14.89
C LYS A 74 15.14 -9.27 14.36
N ILE A 75 15.33 -8.67 13.19
CA ILE A 75 16.62 -8.58 12.49
C ILE A 75 17.03 -7.12 12.23
N SER A 76 16.24 -6.16 12.71
CA SER A 76 16.47 -4.72 12.49
C SER A 76 17.63 -4.22 13.35
N PRO A 77 18.57 -3.40 12.81
CA PRO A 77 18.71 -3.02 11.41
C PRO A 77 19.30 -4.13 10.53
N VAL A 78 18.86 -4.22 9.27
CA VAL A 78 19.30 -5.24 8.30
C VAL A 78 20.15 -4.60 7.21
N SER A 79 21.45 -4.86 7.20
CA SER A 79 22.28 -4.52 6.04
C SER A 79 21.93 -5.41 4.84
N PHE A 80 22.06 -4.92 3.62
CA PHE A 80 21.88 -5.73 2.42
C PHE A 80 22.68 -5.19 1.25
N ASP A 81 23.18 -6.08 0.40
CA ASP A 81 23.71 -5.74 -0.91
C ASP A 81 22.57 -5.83 -1.93
N PHE A 82 22.21 -4.70 -2.55
CA PHE A 82 21.16 -4.68 -3.55
C PHE A 82 21.44 -5.66 -4.70
N SER A 83 22.69 -5.81 -5.14
CA SER A 83 23.07 -6.69 -6.23
C SER A 83 22.96 -8.18 -5.86
N ALA A 84 23.36 -8.55 -4.64
CA ALA A 84 23.46 -9.95 -4.22
C ALA A 84 22.23 -10.48 -3.45
N ASP A 85 21.62 -9.66 -2.58
CA ASP A 85 20.58 -10.12 -1.64
C ASP A 85 19.16 -10.01 -2.19
N VAL A 86 18.92 -9.04 -3.08
CA VAL A 86 17.62 -8.87 -3.73
C VAL A 86 17.56 -9.76 -4.97
N ASP A 87 16.58 -10.66 -4.98
CA ASP A 87 16.39 -11.65 -6.03
C ASP A 87 16.20 -10.97 -7.39
N PRO A 88 16.87 -11.44 -8.47
CA PRO A 88 16.78 -10.83 -9.79
C PRO A 88 15.34 -10.71 -10.32
N GLU A 89 14.49 -11.69 -10.04
CA GLU A 89 13.08 -11.66 -10.43
C GLU A 89 12.30 -10.57 -9.65
N VAL A 90 12.59 -10.40 -8.36
CA VAL A 90 12.01 -9.32 -7.55
C VAL A 90 12.40 -7.95 -8.12
N LYS A 91 13.67 -7.76 -8.48
CA LYS A 91 14.14 -6.52 -9.15
C LYS A 91 13.38 -6.26 -10.43
N LYS A 92 13.26 -7.27 -11.28
CA LYS A 92 12.59 -7.19 -12.58
C LYS A 92 11.12 -6.83 -12.42
N VAL A 93 10.39 -7.49 -11.52
CA VAL A 93 8.98 -7.21 -11.29
C VAL A 93 8.78 -5.80 -10.73
N CYS A 94 9.61 -5.37 -9.77
CA CYS A 94 9.53 -4.00 -9.24
C CYS A 94 9.83 -2.94 -10.30
N ASN A 95 10.83 -3.16 -11.17
CA ASN A 95 11.15 -2.25 -12.26
C ASN A 95 10.02 -2.15 -13.28
N ASN A 96 9.43 -3.27 -13.67
CA ASN A 96 8.29 -3.28 -14.59
C ASN A 96 7.07 -2.57 -14.00
N ALA A 97 6.82 -2.74 -12.70
CA ALA A 97 5.75 -2.04 -12.00
C ALA A 97 5.99 -0.52 -11.95
N TYR A 98 7.23 -0.09 -11.70
CA TYR A 98 7.62 1.32 -11.75
C TYR A 98 7.37 1.92 -13.15
N GLN A 99 7.84 1.26 -14.21
CA GLN A 99 7.65 1.73 -15.59
C GLN A 99 6.16 1.82 -15.97
N SER A 100 5.38 0.82 -15.57
CA SER A 100 3.93 0.80 -15.83
C SER A 100 3.23 1.92 -15.06
N TYR A 101 3.62 2.13 -13.80
CA TYR A 101 3.14 3.22 -12.97
C TYR A 101 3.43 4.58 -13.59
N GLU A 102 4.68 4.82 -14.00
CA GLU A 102 5.13 6.08 -14.59
C GLU A 102 4.33 6.41 -15.85
N SER A 103 4.18 5.42 -16.75
CA SER A 103 3.36 5.58 -17.95
C SER A 103 1.89 5.90 -17.63
N SER A 104 1.26 5.19 -16.68
CA SER A 104 -0.11 5.49 -16.28
C SER A 104 -0.23 6.88 -15.64
N PHE A 105 0.73 7.28 -14.83
CA PHE A 105 0.74 8.56 -14.14
C PHE A 105 0.88 9.74 -15.12
N GLU A 106 1.81 9.66 -16.07
CA GLU A 106 2.00 10.68 -17.12
C GLU A 106 0.76 10.86 -18.00
N ASN A 107 0.02 9.78 -18.24
CA ASN A 107 -1.23 9.81 -19.00
C ASN A 107 -2.46 10.12 -18.13
N ILE A 108 -2.26 10.53 -16.87
CA ILE A 108 -3.31 10.89 -15.91
C ILE A 108 -4.25 9.69 -15.60
N LYS A 109 -3.85 8.47 -15.89
CA LYS A 109 -4.57 7.22 -15.56
C LYS A 109 -4.27 6.78 -14.12
N LEU A 110 -4.69 7.60 -13.16
CA LEU A 110 -4.37 7.43 -11.74
C LEU A 110 -4.91 6.12 -11.14
N HIS A 111 -6.09 5.68 -11.58
CA HIS A 111 -6.67 4.40 -11.19
C HIS A 111 -5.81 3.19 -11.64
N ASP A 112 -5.24 3.26 -12.85
CA ASP A 112 -4.32 2.24 -13.37
C ASP A 112 -2.99 2.27 -12.59
N ALA A 113 -2.47 3.47 -12.30
CA ALA A 113 -1.26 3.63 -11.49
C ALA A 113 -1.45 2.98 -10.10
N LEU A 114 -2.56 3.26 -9.42
CA LEU A 114 -2.92 2.64 -8.14
C LEU A 114 -3.14 1.13 -8.26
N THR A 115 -3.67 0.64 -9.38
CA THR A 115 -3.80 -0.81 -9.64
C THR A 115 -2.42 -1.48 -9.70
N GLY A 116 -1.44 -0.85 -10.34
CA GLY A 116 -0.05 -1.32 -10.36
C GLY A 116 0.57 -1.37 -8.95
N VAL A 117 0.36 -0.33 -8.15
CA VAL A 117 0.81 -0.30 -6.74
C VAL A 117 0.20 -1.44 -5.93
N TRP A 118 -1.11 -1.68 -6.06
CA TRP A 118 -1.78 -2.76 -5.34
C TRP A 118 -1.34 -4.16 -5.79
N SER A 119 -0.89 -4.28 -7.03
CA SER A 119 -0.30 -5.52 -7.53
C SER A 119 1.03 -5.81 -6.82
N LEU A 120 1.86 -4.80 -6.53
CA LEU A 120 3.08 -4.97 -5.73
C LEU A 120 2.77 -5.30 -4.26
N ILE A 121 1.76 -4.66 -3.66
CA ILE A 121 1.30 -4.98 -2.30
C ILE A 121 0.86 -6.45 -2.22
N SER A 122 0.04 -6.88 -3.18
CA SER A 122 -0.43 -8.27 -3.26
C SER A 122 0.72 -9.25 -3.48
N LEU A 123 1.72 -8.88 -4.30
CA LEU A 123 2.92 -9.68 -4.53
C LEU A 123 3.74 -9.84 -3.24
N ALA A 124 3.95 -8.77 -2.48
CA ALA A 124 4.68 -8.81 -1.22
C ALA A 124 3.96 -9.68 -0.16
N ASP A 125 2.63 -9.55 -0.05
CA ASP A 125 1.85 -10.40 0.87
C ASP A 125 1.94 -11.88 0.46
N LYS A 126 1.76 -12.17 -0.84
CA LYS A 126 1.92 -13.52 -1.39
C LYS A 126 3.33 -14.07 -1.14
N TYR A 127 4.37 -13.28 -1.38
CA TYR A 127 5.77 -13.68 -1.16
C TYR A 127 6.01 -14.07 0.31
N ILE A 128 5.55 -13.27 1.26
CA ILE A 128 5.64 -13.59 2.69
C ILE A 128 4.86 -14.87 3.02
N ASN A 129 3.66 -15.03 2.47
CA ASN A 129 2.83 -16.22 2.70
C ASN A 129 3.47 -17.50 2.17
N GLU A 130 4.06 -17.46 0.98
CA GLU A 130 4.69 -18.61 0.35
C GLU A 130 6.02 -18.98 1.01
N LYS A 131 6.82 -17.98 1.39
CA LYS A 131 8.13 -18.21 2.03
C LYS A 131 8.01 -18.61 3.51
N ARG A 132 6.87 -18.35 4.15
CA ARG A 132 6.57 -18.72 5.55
C ARG A 132 7.74 -18.38 6.51
N PRO A 133 8.21 -17.12 6.54
CA PRO A 133 9.39 -16.74 7.32
C PRO A 133 9.28 -17.08 8.81
N TRP A 134 8.07 -17.17 9.37
CA TRP A 134 7.84 -17.59 10.76
C TRP A 134 8.23 -19.06 11.06
N GLU A 135 8.43 -19.89 10.03
CA GLU A 135 8.90 -21.28 10.16
C GLU A 135 10.40 -21.45 9.88
N ILE A 136 11.05 -20.43 9.32
CA ILE A 136 12.47 -20.48 8.96
C ILE A 136 13.31 -20.33 10.22
N LYS A 137 14.15 -21.33 10.52
CA LYS A 137 15.11 -21.31 11.64
C LYS A 137 16.49 -20.79 11.24
N ASP A 138 16.84 -20.92 9.96
CA ASP A 138 18.10 -20.43 9.42
C ASP A 138 18.07 -18.90 9.30
N GLU A 139 18.99 -18.22 9.98
CA GLU A 139 18.98 -16.76 10.11
C GLU A 139 19.24 -16.07 8.77
N GLU A 140 20.13 -16.62 7.94
CA GLU A 140 20.48 -16.06 6.64
C GLU A 140 19.30 -16.17 5.66
N ALA A 141 18.66 -17.33 5.59
CA ALA A 141 17.45 -17.54 4.78
C ALA A 141 16.30 -16.66 5.26
N PHE A 142 16.09 -16.54 6.58
CA PHE A 142 15.08 -15.65 7.15
C PHE A 142 15.33 -14.20 6.74
N ARG A 143 16.57 -13.72 6.92
CA ARG A 143 16.97 -12.38 6.53
C ARG A 143 16.77 -12.12 5.04
N LYS A 144 17.14 -13.06 4.17
CA LYS A 144 16.97 -12.93 2.71
C LYS A 144 15.50 -12.76 2.31
N VAL A 145 14.59 -13.53 2.92
CA VAL A 145 13.14 -13.38 2.69
C VAL A 145 12.66 -11.99 3.09
N LEU A 146 13.10 -11.51 4.26
CA LEU A 146 12.69 -10.18 4.77
C LEU A 146 13.27 -9.02 3.95
N ILE A 147 14.50 -9.15 3.45
CA ILE A 147 15.10 -8.16 2.52
C ILE A 147 14.26 -8.05 1.26
N ASN A 148 13.89 -9.17 0.64
CA ASN A 148 13.11 -9.17 -0.60
C ASN A 148 11.68 -8.63 -0.39
N ALA A 149 10.99 -9.07 0.67
CA ALA A 149 9.67 -8.55 1.02
C ALA A 149 9.71 -7.07 1.37
N GLY A 150 10.71 -6.65 2.15
CA GLY A 150 10.96 -5.25 2.49
C GLY A 150 11.22 -4.40 1.26
N TYR A 151 12.00 -4.91 0.29
CA TYR A 151 12.27 -4.21 -0.97
C TYR A 151 11.00 -4.02 -1.81
N ILE A 152 10.20 -5.06 -2.03
CA ILE A 152 8.93 -4.96 -2.78
C ILE A 152 8.01 -3.93 -2.11
N LEU A 153 7.86 -4.03 -0.78
CA LEU A 153 7.06 -3.09 -0.01
C LEU A 153 7.62 -1.67 -0.13
N GLY A 154 8.93 -1.47 0.01
CA GLY A 154 9.57 -0.16 -0.14
C GLY A 154 9.29 0.50 -1.48
N VAL A 155 9.33 -0.26 -2.58
CA VAL A 155 8.95 0.24 -3.91
C VAL A 155 7.47 0.62 -3.94
N ALA A 156 6.58 -0.25 -3.47
CA ALA A 156 5.14 0.06 -3.42
C ALA A 156 4.84 1.33 -2.60
N LEU A 157 5.55 1.54 -1.49
CA LEU A 157 5.40 2.71 -0.64
C LEU A 157 5.83 4.00 -1.32
N ASN A 158 6.96 3.99 -2.02
CA ASN A 158 7.41 5.16 -2.79
C ASN A 158 6.40 5.53 -3.88
N LEU A 159 5.75 4.53 -4.49
CA LEU A 159 4.75 4.77 -5.54
C LEU A 159 3.38 5.20 -4.99
N VAL A 160 3.01 4.78 -3.76
CA VAL A 160 1.70 5.13 -3.17
C VAL A 160 1.70 6.48 -2.44
N GLU A 161 2.85 6.94 -1.97
CA GLU A 161 2.97 8.15 -1.15
C GLU A 161 2.35 9.42 -1.77
N PRO A 162 2.45 9.68 -3.10
CA PRO A 162 1.75 10.81 -3.71
C PRO A 162 0.21 10.77 -3.55
N PHE A 163 -0.35 9.56 -3.37
CA PHE A 163 -1.78 9.35 -3.17
C PHE A 163 -2.16 9.37 -1.69
N LEU A 164 -1.32 8.79 -0.83
CA LEU A 164 -1.56 8.60 0.61
C LEU A 164 -0.42 9.19 1.44
N PRO A 165 -0.28 10.53 1.52
CA PRO A 165 0.85 11.18 2.18
C PRO A 165 0.93 10.88 3.68
N GLU A 166 -0.19 10.99 4.42
CA GLU A 166 -0.18 10.76 5.88
C GLU A 166 0.13 9.29 6.21
N THR A 167 -0.39 8.37 5.41
CA THR A 167 -0.15 6.93 5.51
C THR A 167 1.29 6.63 5.15
N GLY A 168 1.81 7.22 4.07
CA GLY A 168 3.21 7.12 3.66
C GLY A 168 4.16 7.53 4.78
N GLU A 169 3.93 8.68 5.41
CA GLU A 169 4.70 9.13 6.57
C GLU A 169 4.63 8.16 7.76
N LYS A 170 3.43 7.65 8.08
CA LYS A 170 3.26 6.64 9.14
C LYS A 170 4.03 5.37 8.83
N ILE A 171 4.03 4.92 7.57
CA ILE A 171 4.76 3.73 7.16
C ILE A 171 6.27 3.98 7.15
N ARG A 172 6.74 5.16 6.72
CA ARG A 172 8.18 5.52 6.76
C ARG A 172 8.76 5.56 8.17
N LYS A 173 7.94 5.81 9.19
CA LYS A 173 8.34 5.66 10.60
C LYS A 173 8.50 4.19 11.03
N GLN A 174 7.92 3.26 10.27
CA GLN A 174 7.93 1.83 10.56
C GLN A 174 8.90 1.03 9.70
N ILE A 175 9.11 1.44 8.45
CA ILE A 175 10.08 0.86 7.52
C ILE A 175 10.77 1.99 6.76
N TRP A 176 12.10 2.07 6.89
CA TRP A 176 12.90 3.06 6.17
C TRP A 176 14.24 2.50 5.72
N PHE A 177 14.76 3.12 4.66
CA PHE A 177 15.99 2.72 4.01
C PHE A 177 17.05 3.81 4.21
N ASN A 178 18.20 3.42 4.76
CA ASN A 178 19.37 4.29 4.90
C ASN A 178 20.53 3.62 4.16
N ASN A 179 20.84 4.09 2.95
CA ASN A 179 21.81 3.44 2.07
C ASN A 179 21.45 1.94 1.87
N SER A 180 22.41 1.06 2.13
CA SER A 180 22.29 -0.39 2.09
C SER A 180 21.75 -1.00 3.40
N VAL A 181 20.90 -0.28 4.14
CA VAL A 181 20.32 -0.76 5.40
C VAL A 181 18.81 -0.55 5.41
N ILE A 182 18.07 -1.62 5.69
CA ILE A 182 16.63 -1.57 5.94
C ILE A 182 16.41 -1.59 7.44
N ASN A 183 15.56 -0.68 7.92
CA ASN A 183 15.18 -0.62 9.32
C ASN A 183 13.70 -0.91 9.45
N PHE A 184 13.35 -1.64 10.49
CA PHE A 184 11.98 -1.95 10.89
C PHE A 184 11.75 -1.51 12.33
N LYS A 185 10.60 -0.89 12.58
CA LYS A 185 10.12 -0.53 13.91
C LYS A 185 8.59 -0.56 13.92
N LYS A 186 8.00 -1.34 14.79
CA LYS A 186 6.55 -1.44 14.89
C LYS A 186 5.97 -0.09 15.31
N GLY A 187 4.98 0.36 14.56
CA GLY A 187 4.24 1.58 14.85
C GLY A 187 2.76 1.30 15.07
N ASP A 188 2.00 2.38 15.05
CA ASP A 188 0.55 2.33 15.23
C ASP A 188 -0.15 1.68 14.04
N ASN A 189 -1.37 1.19 14.30
CA ASN A 189 -2.22 0.67 13.25
C ASN A 189 -2.54 1.77 12.22
N LEU A 190 -2.32 1.47 10.94
CA LEU A 190 -2.52 2.41 9.85
C LEU A 190 -4.00 2.70 9.60
N PHE A 191 -4.83 1.65 9.68
CA PHE A 191 -6.25 1.70 9.35
C PHE A 191 -7.06 0.96 10.43
N PRO A 192 -7.67 1.69 11.38
CA PRO A 192 -8.59 1.10 12.34
C PRO A 192 -9.73 0.36 11.64
N ARG A 193 -10.18 -0.77 12.19
CA ARG A 193 -11.35 -1.47 11.65
C ARG A 193 -12.59 -0.61 11.81
N LEU A 194 -13.47 -0.65 10.82
CA LEU A 194 -14.79 -0.03 10.89
C LEU A 194 -15.61 -0.78 11.95
N GLN A 195 -16.38 -0.03 12.74
CA GLN A 195 -17.30 -0.56 13.76
C GLN A 195 -18.67 -0.82 13.17
#